data_AF-A0A933AMT2-F1
#
_entry.id   AF-A0A933AMT2-F1
#
_cell.length_a   1.000
_cell.length_b   1.000
_cell.length_c   1.000
_cell.angle_alpha   90.00
_cell.angle_beta   90.00
_cell.angle_gamma   90.00
#
_symmetry.space_group_name_H-M   'P 1'
#
loop_
_entity.id
_entity.type
_entity.pdbx_description
1 polymer ?
#
loop_
_entity_poly.entity_id
_entity_poly.type
_entity_poly.pdbx_seq_one_letter_code
_entity_poly.pdbx_strand_id
1 'polypeptide(L)'
;MNANIYRHEFRTRLKSVVIWSLALTFLVAFFFSLFPVFADQAALMNELLAKYPPELRAAFGMDNMDLATVLGFYSFIFLFVQLCLAIQASNYGFGLVSIEESELTADFLLSKPVSRTQVLTSKLLAALTSLTLTNLVVWVSSFAAIALFRGERDYETRTLLLLLLSIVIFQLFFLSVG
;
A
#
# COMPACT_ATOMS: atom_id res chain seq x y z
N MET A 1 25.07 10.26 2.92
CA MET A 1 24.51 8.94 3.30
C MET A 1 25.63 8.04 3.79
N ASN A 2 25.44 7.30 4.89
CA ASN A 2 26.37 6.25 5.33
C ASN A 2 25.85 4.89 4.87
N ALA A 3 26.63 4.16 4.07
CA ALA A 3 26.22 2.88 3.50
C ALA A 3 25.98 1.80 4.57
N ASN A 4 26.71 1.82 5.68
CA ASN A 4 26.56 0.83 6.75
C ASN A 4 25.24 1.02 7.50
N ILE A 5 24.87 2.27 7.80
CA ILE A 5 23.60 2.60 8.45
C ILE A 5 22.44 2.20 7.53
N TYR A 6 22.48 2.65 6.27
CA TYR A 6 21.45 2.29 5.28
C TYR A 6 21.26 0.78 5.17
N ARG A 7 22.36 0.01 5.03
CA ARG A 7 22.30 -1.45 4.89
C ARG A 7 21.74 -2.13 6.13
N HIS A 8 22.08 -1.64 7.32
CA HIS A 8 21.54 -2.15 8.57
C HIS A 8 20.03 -1.91 8.65
N GLU A 9 19.62 -0.66 8.48
CA GLU A 9 18.22 -0.20 8.50
C GLU A 9 17.34 -0.95 7.49
N PHE A 10 17.84 -1.11 6.26
CA PHE A 10 17.14 -1.83 5.21
C PHE A 10 17.00 -3.32 5.54
N ARG A 11 18.08 -3.96 6.04
CA ARG A 11 18.03 -5.39 6.45
C ARG A 11 17.07 -5.62 7.59
N THR A 12 17.01 -4.73 8.56
CA THR A 12 16.07 -4.83 9.69
C THR A 12 14.62 -4.72 9.19
N ARG A 13 14.34 -3.83 8.22
CA ARG A 13 13.01 -3.68 7.62
C ARG A 13 12.62 -4.81 6.67
N LEU A 14 13.56 -5.59 6.14
CA LEU A 14 13.28 -6.60 5.11
C LEU A 14 12.21 -7.62 5.55
N LYS A 15 12.22 -8.04 6.81
CA LYS A 15 11.17 -8.93 7.36
C LYS A 15 9.79 -8.27 7.28
N SER A 16 9.70 -7.00 7.67
CA SER A 16 8.46 -6.21 7.58
C SER A 16 8.00 -6.07 6.14
N VAL A 17 8.90 -5.74 5.21
CA VAL A 17 8.59 -5.64 3.77
C VAL A 17 8.01 -6.94 3.24
N VAL A 18 8.61 -8.09 3.56
CA VAL A 18 8.12 -9.41 3.12
C VAL A 18 6.73 -9.70 3.70
N ILE A 19 6.52 -9.47 4.99
CA ILE A 19 5.22 -9.73 5.64
C ILE A 19 4.12 -8.86 5.02
N TRP A 20 4.35 -7.55 4.88
CA TRP A 20 3.39 -6.65 4.25
C TRP A 20 3.14 -7.00 2.79
N SER A 21 4.19 -7.32 2.04
CA SER A 21 4.08 -7.72 0.63
C SER A 21 3.24 -8.98 0.44
N LEU A 22 3.45 -10.00 1.28
CA LEU A 22 2.66 -11.23 1.26
C LEU A 22 1.20 -10.97 1.67
N ALA A 23 0.98 -10.21 2.74
CA ALA A 23 -0.36 -9.87 3.20
C ALA A 23 -1.17 -9.10 2.15
N LEU A 24 -0.55 -8.10 1.52
CA LEU A 24 -1.18 -7.30 0.47
C LEU A 24 -1.42 -8.10 -0.81
N THR A 25 -0.48 -8.96 -1.19
CA THR A 25 -0.67 -9.88 -2.33
C THR A 25 -1.84 -10.81 -2.09
N PHE A 26 -1.91 -11.40 -0.89
CA PHE A 26 -3.02 -12.25 -0.49
C PHE A 26 -4.34 -11.48 -0.50
N LEU A 27 -4.38 -10.27 0.08
CA LEU A 27 -5.57 -9.42 0.09
C LEU A 27 -6.07 -9.14 -1.33
N VAL A 28 -5.18 -8.65 -2.20
CA VAL A 28 -5.53 -8.33 -3.59
C VAL A 28 -6.03 -9.59 -4.32
N ALA A 29 -5.29 -10.70 -4.25
CA ALA A 29 -5.68 -11.93 -4.94
C ALA A 29 -7.00 -12.52 -4.40
N PHE A 30 -7.18 -12.53 -3.08
CA PHE A 30 -8.38 -13.05 -2.43
C PHE A 30 -9.62 -12.25 -2.83
N PHE A 31 -9.59 -10.93 -2.68
CA PHE A 31 -10.75 -10.12 -3.08
C PHE A 31 -10.99 -10.17 -4.59
N PHE A 32 -9.94 -10.12 -5.41
CA PHE A 32 -10.09 -10.17 -6.87
C PHE A 32 -10.58 -11.54 -7.36
N SER A 33 -10.37 -12.63 -6.61
CA SER A 33 -10.98 -13.93 -6.92
C SER A 33 -12.51 -13.93 -6.84
N LEU A 34 -13.09 -12.97 -6.12
CA LEU A 34 -14.54 -12.78 -6.03
C LEU A 34 -15.10 -11.96 -7.20
N PHE A 35 -14.25 -11.27 -7.97
CA PHE A 35 -14.68 -10.41 -9.08
C PHE A 35 -15.66 -11.08 -10.07
N PRO A 36 -15.44 -12.33 -10.53
CA PRO A 36 -16.38 -12.98 -11.45
C PRO A 36 -17.81 -13.04 -10.92
N VAL A 37 -17.97 -13.29 -9.61
CA VAL A 37 -19.29 -13.35 -8.96
C VAL A 37 -19.99 -11.99 -9.02
N PHE A 38 -19.26 -10.90 -8.76
CA PHE A 38 -19.78 -9.54 -8.83
C PHE A 38 -20.12 -9.13 -10.27
N ALA A 39 -19.28 -9.54 -11.22
CA ALA A 39 -19.42 -9.17 -12.62
C ALA A 39 -20.53 -9.95 -13.33
N ASP A 40 -20.81 -11.19 -12.92
CA ASP A 40 -21.89 -12.03 -13.48
C ASP A 40 -23.26 -11.69 -12.85
N GLN A 41 -23.28 -11.21 -11.60
CA GLN A 41 -24.50 -10.83 -10.86
C GLN A 41 -24.64 -9.32 -10.70
N ALA A 42 -24.09 -8.55 -11.64
CA ALA A 42 -24.03 -7.08 -11.62
C ALA A 42 -25.39 -6.42 -11.34
N ALA A 43 -26.45 -6.87 -12.02
CA ALA A 43 -27.79 -6.31 -11.86
C ALA A 43 -28.33 -6.46 -10.43
N LEU A 44 -28.14 -7.64 -9.83
CA LEU A 44 -28.57 -7.91 -8.46
C LEU A 44 -27.73 -7.13 -7.44
N MET A 45 -26.43 -6.97 -7.71
CA MET A 45 -25.55 -6.16 -6.86
C MET A 45 -25.93 -4.69 -6.87
N ASN A 46 -26.25 -4.13 -8.05
CA ASN A 46 -26.69 -2.74 -8.19
C ASN A 46 -28.01 -2.48 -7.47
N GLU A 47 -28.95 -3.42 -7.50
CA GLU A 47 -30.19 -3.34 -6.70
C GLU A 47 -29.93 -3.37 -5.19
N LEU A 48 -28.98 -4.19 -4.73
CA LEU A 48 -28.60 -4.23 -3.31
C LEU A 48 -27.92 -2.92 -2.89
N LEU A 49 -27.01 -2.39 -3.71
CA LEU A 49 -26.36 -1.11 -3.45
C LEU A 49 -27.38 0.03 -3.42
N ALA A 50 -28.38 0.04 -4.30
CA ALA A 50 -29.45 1.04 -4.31
C ALA A 50 -30.29 1.06 -3.02
N LYS A 51 -30.29 -0.03 -2.24
CA LYS A 51 -30.97 -0.09 -0.92
C LYS A 51 -30.17 0.55 0.20
N TYR A 52 -28.88 0.87 -0.01
CA TYR A 52 -28.09 1.57 1.00
C TYR A 52 -28.49 3.05 1.09
N PRO A 53 -28.56 3.61 2.31
CA PRO A 53 -28.75 5.04 2.53
C PRO A 53 -27.78 5.88 1.70
N PRO A 54 -28.24 7.00 1.11
CA PRO A 54 -27.40 7.85 0.27
C PRO A 54 -26.17 8.40 1.02
N GLU A 55 -26.29 8.64 2.32
CA GLU A 55 -25.18 9.12 3.16
C GLU A 55 -24.04 8.10 3.25
N LEU A 56 -24.38 6.81 3.33
CA LEU A 56 -23.40 5.73 3.35
C LEU A 56 -22.77 5.55 1.97
N ARG A 57 -23.55 5.62 0.90
CA ARG A 57 -23.01 5.51 -0.47
C ARG A 57 -22.03 6.65 -0.78
N ALA A 58 -22.34 7.87 -0.36
CA ALA A 58 -21.44 9.01 -0.49
C ALA A 58 -20.15 8.85 0.34
N ALA A 59 -20.26 8.40 1.60
CA ALA A 59 -19.10 8.25 2.49
C ALA A 59 -18.09 7.19 1.99
N PHE A 60 -18.57 6.12 1.35
CA PHE A 60 -17.72 5.07 0.79
C PHE A 60 -17.43 5.24 -0.72
N GLY A 61 -17.87 6.34 -1.33
CA GLY A 61 -17.64 6.63 -2.76
C GLY A 61 -18.38 5.70 -3.73
N MET A 62 -19.43 5.01 -3.28
CA MET A 62 -20.15 3.99 -4.05
C MET A 62 -21.04 4.57 -5.15
N ASP A 63 -21.39 5.86 -5.11
CA ASP A 63 -22.28 6.49 -6.09
C ASP A 63 -21.72 6.55 -7.52
N ASN A 64 -20.38 6.53 -7.67
CA ASN A 64 -19.71 6.61 -8.98
C ASN A 64 -18.95 5.33 -9.36
N MET A 65 -19.13 4.24 -8.60
CA MET A 65 -18.35 3.01 -8.75
C MET A 65 -19.21 1.85 -9.20
N ASP A 66 -18.98 1.39 -10.43
CA ASP A 66 -19.59 0.17 -10.94
C ASP A 66 -18.75 -1.06 -10.58
N LEU A 67 -19.18 -1.81 -9.57
CA LEU A 67 -18.50 -3.02 -9.09
C LEU A 67 -18.53 -4.18 -10.09
N ALA A 68 -19.33 -4.11 -11.15
CA ALA A 68 -19.31 -5.09 -12.24
C ALA A 68 -18.11 -4.91 -13.17
N THR A 69 -17.52 -3.71 -13.17
CA THR A 69 -16.34 -3.41 -13.98
C THR A 69 -15.05 -3.78 -13.25
N VAL A 70 -14.04 -4.19 -14.01
CA VAL A 70 -12.71 -4.55 -13.49
C VAL A 70 -12.13 -3.39 -12.66
N LEU A 71 -12.19 -2.16 -13.18
CA LEU A 71 -11.64 -0.97 -12.52
C LEU A 71 -12.48 -0.49 -11.34
N GLY A 72 -13.81 -0.56 -11.41
CA GLY A 72 -14.67 -0.20 -10.28
C GLY A 72 -14.48 -1.16 -9.10
N PHE A 73 -14.43 -2.47 -9.37
CA PHE A 73 -14.14 -3.46 -8.34
C PHE A 73 -12.72 -3.33 -7.78
N TYR A 74 -11.72 -3.10 -8.65
CA TYR A 74 -10.36 -2.86 -8.19
C TYR A 74 -10.27 -1.60 -7.31
N SER A 75 -10.96 -0.51 -7.68
CA SER A 75 -10.98 0.73 -6.90
C SER A 75 -11.61 0.52 -5.51
N PHE A 76 -12.58 -0.38 -5.38
CA PHE A 76 -13.16 -0.75 -4.09
C PHE A 76 -12.15 -1.48 -3.21
N ILE A 77 -11.46 -2.48 -3.77
CA ILE A 77 -10.39 -3.21 -3.07
C ILE A 77 -9.23 -2.30 -2.72
N PHE A 78 -8.92 -1.35 -3.60
CA PHE A 78 -7.82 -0.41 -3.45
C PHE A 78 -7.93 0.43 -2.18
N LEU A 79 -9.15 0.73 -1.72
CA LEU A 79 -9.36 1.42 -0.44
C LEU A 79 -8.76 0.63 0.74
N PHE A 80 -8.96 -0.69 0.77
CA PHE A 80 -8.39 -1.56 1.81
C PHE A 80 -6.88 -1.70 1.67
N VAL A 81 -6.38 -1.78 0.43
CA VAL A 81 -4.94 -1.77 0.14
C VAL A 81 -4.29 -0.47 0.64
N GLN A 82 -4.91 0.68 0.36
CA GLN A 82 -4.44 1.99 0.82
C GLN A 82 -4.39 2.05 2.35
N LEU A 83 -5.41 1.56 3.05
CA LEU A 83 -5.40 1.51 4.51
C LEU A 83 -4.19 0.75 5.06
N CYS A 84 -3.90 -0.44 4.53
CA CYS A 84 -2.73 -1.23 4.92
C CYS A 84 -1.41 -0.50 4.62
N LEU A 85 -1.30 0.12 3.44
CA LEU A 85 -0.10 0.86 3.03
C LEU A 85 0.12 2.11 3.89
N ALA A 86 -0.94 2.79 4.31
CA ALA A 86 -0.88 3.90 5.26
C ALA A 86 -0.28 3.45 6.59
N ILE A 87 -0.78 2.35 7.15
CA ILE A 87 -0.28 1.78 8.42
C ILE A 87 1.20 1.42 8.31
N GLN A 88 1.63 0.78 7.22
CA GLN A 88 3.04 0.46 7.00
C GLN A 88 3.90 1.74 6.93
N ALA A 89 3.47 2.72 6.12
CA ALA A 89 4.22 3.97 5.92
C ALA A 89 4.36 4.77 7.22
N SER A 90 3.27 4.94 7.98
CA SER A 90 3.31 5.64 9.27
C SER A 90 4.18 4.94 10.29
N ASN A 91 4.13 3.61 10.38
CA ASN A 91 5.02 2.86 11.27
C ASN A 91 6.50 3.07 10.92
N TYR A 92 6.82 3.18 9.62
CA TYR A 92 8.19 3.46 9.20
C TYR A 92 8.60 4.90 9.52
N GLY A 93 7.67 5.85 9.45
CA GLY A 93 7.88 7.24 9.83
C GLY A 93 8.23 7.38 11.32
N PHE A 94 7.37 6.86 12.20
CA PHE A 94 7.60 6.87 13.65
C PHE A 94 8.95 6.23 14.01
N GLY A 95 9.29 5.12 13.33
CA GLY A 95 10.52 4.38 13.57
C GLY A 95 11.80 5.05 13.04
N LEU A 96 11.74 6.19 12.35
CA LEU A 96 12.95 6.90 11.91
C LEU A 96 13.74 7.51 13.09
N VAL A 97 13.06 7.87 14.17
CA VAL A 97 13.64 8.54 15.34
C VAL A 97 13.38 7.79 16.63
N SER A 98 12.19 7.19 16.80
CA SER A 98 11.79 6.62 18.10
C SER A 98 12.49 5.31 18.45
N ILE A 99 12.86 4.50 17.46
CA ILE A 99 13.41 3.15 17.67
C ILE A 99 14.73 3.20 18.45
N GLU A 100 15.58 4.19 18.20
CA GLU A 100 16.90 4.24 18.85
C GLU A 100 16.82 4.68 20.30
N GLU A 101 15.80 5.47 20.63
CA GLU A 101 15.50 5.86 22.00
C GLU A 101 14.84 4.69 22.75
N SER A 102 13.88 4.00 22.13
CA SER A 102 13.20 2.85 22.76
C SER A 102 14.13 1.66 22.98
N GLU A 103 15.07 1.43 22.06
CA GLU A 103 16.04 0.31 22.14
C GLU A 103 17.36 0.71 22.84
N LEU A 104 17.44 1.93 23.40
CA LEU A 104 18.63 2.44 24.11
C LEU A 104 19.93 2.38 23.27
N THR A 105 19.81 2.56 21.96
CA THR A 105 20.94 2.53 21.01
C THR A 105 21.40 3.92 20.56
N ALA A 106 20.66 4.97 20.95
CA ALA A 106 20.96 6.36 20.60
C ALA A 106 22.38 6.78 21.05
N ASP A 107 22.79 6.45 22.28
CA ASP A 107 24.11 6.80 22.83
C ASP A 107 25.25 6.14 22.03
N PHE A 108 25.06 4.89 21.61
CA PHE A 108 26.02 4.19 20.77
C PHE A 108 26.15 4.87 19.41
N LEU A 109 25.03 5.18 18.76
CA LEU A 109 25.02 5.77 17.42
C LEU A 109 25.63 7.18 17.41
N LEU A 110 25.36 7.98 18.45
CA LEU A 110 25.86 9.33 18.60
C LEU A 110 27.33 9.40 19.06
N SER A 111 27.87 8.32 19.64
CA SER A 111 29.31 8.21 19.95
C SER A 111 30.19 8.00 18.71
N LYS A 112 29.60 7.58 17.58
CA LYS A 112 30.33 7.41 16.32
C LYS A 112 30.54 8.77 15.65
N PRO A 113 31.64 8.96 14.89
CA PRO A 113 31.91 10.20 14.16
C PRO A 113 31.02 10.32 12.91
N VAL A 114 29.69 10.38 13.11
CA VAL A 114 28.67 10.53 12.07
C VAL A 114 27.74 11.68 12.42
N SER A 115 27.38 12.50 11.44
CA SER A 115 26.46 13.62 11.68
C SER A 115 25.01 13.15 11.81
N ARG A 116 24.19 13.87 12.58
CA ARG A 116 22.75 13.60 12.74
C ARG A 116 22.01 13.61 11.40
N THR A 117 22.38 14.53 10.49
CA THR A 117 21.81 14.60 9.14
C THR A 117 22.17 13.37 8.31
N GLN A 118 23.38 12.85 8.43
CA GLN A 118 23.80 11.63 7.73
C GLN A 118 23.07 10.39 8.25
N VAL A 119 22.80 10.31 9.55
CA VAL A 119 21.98 9.25 10.14
C VAL A 119 20.56 9.30 9.58
N LEU A 120 19.87 10.44 9.73
CA LEU A 120 18.47 10.59 9.32
C LEU A 120 18.27 10.35 7.82
N THR A 121 19.15 10.90 6.97
CA THR A 121 19.08 10.69 5.51
C THR A 121 19.28 9.22 5.14
N SER A 122 20.15 8.49 5.83
CA SER A 122 20.38 7.07 5.55
C SER A 122 19.17 6.22 5.94
N LYS A 123 18.52 6.52 7.07
CA LYS A 123 17.28 5.86 7.50
C LYS A 123 16.10 6.17 6.59
N LEU A 124 15.93 7.44 6.22
CA LEU A 124 14.87 7.86 5.31
C LEU A 124 14.99 7.14 3.96
N LEU A 125 16.20 7.07 3.40
CA LEU A 125 16.43 6.32 2.16
C LEU A 125 16.15 4.82 2.33
N ALA A 126 16.48 4.21 3.47
CA ALA A 126 16.17 2.81 3.74
C ALA A 126 14.64 2.58 3.84
N ALA A 127 13.91 3.49 4.48
CA ALA A 127 12.44 3.45 4.55
C ALA A 127 11.81 3.61 3.16
N LEU A 128 12.26 4.59 2.36
CA LEU A 128 11.79 4.80 0.99
C LEU A 128 12.08 3.60 0.08
N THR A 129 13.26 3.00 0.20
CA THR A 129 13.59 1.76 -0.54
C THR A 129 12.67 0.61 -0.11
N SER A 130 12.38 0.51 1.18
CA SER A 130 11.49 -0.53 1.71
C SER A 130 10.05 -0.38 1.21
N LEU A 131 9.51 0.85 1.22
CA LEU A 131 8.16 1.15 0.71
C LEU A 131 8.06 0.95 -0.80
N THR A 132 9.07 1.39 -1.56
CA THR A 132 9.09 1.17 -3.03
C THR A 132 9.10 -0.32 -3.39
N LEU A 133 9.77 -1.17 -2.61
CA LEU A 133 9.69 -2.62 -2.82
C LEU A 133 8.28 -3.16 -2.55
N THR A 134 7.62 -2.75 -1.46
CA THR A 134 6.22 -3.14 -1.24
C THR A 134 5.33 -2.69 -2.39
N ASN A 135 5.53 -1.47 -2.90
CA ASN A 135 4.74 -0.92 -4.00
C ASN A 135 4.92 -1.73 -5.28
N LEU A 136 6.15 -2.12 -5.62
CA LEU A 136 6.41 -2.99 -6.77
C LEU A 136 5.67 -4.32 -6.63
N VAL A 137 5.65 -4.92 -5.43
CA VAL A 137 4.88 -6.15 -5.20
C VAL A 137 3.38 -5.92 -5.38
N VAL A 138 2.83 -4.82 -4.85
CA VAL A 138 1.41 -4.47 -5.02
C VAL A 138 1.07 -4.25 -6.50
N TRP A 139 1.96 -3.60 -7.26
CA TRP A 139 1.74 -3.37 -8.68
C TRP A 139 1.70 -4.70 -9.43
N VAL A 140 2.71 -5.55 -9.23
CA VAL A 140 2.78 -6.87 -9.87
C VAL A 140 1.59 -7.74 -9.47
N SER A 141 1.23 -7.78 -8.18
CA SER A 141 0.10 -8.58 -7.70
C SER A 141 -1.24 -8.09 -8.24
N SER A 142 -1.40 -6.78 -8.42
CA SER A 142 -2.60 -6.19 -9.01
C SER A 142 -2.76 -6.55 -10.48
N PHE A 143 -1.69 -6.41 -11.28
CA PHE A 143 -1.70 -6.86 -12.67
C PHE A 143 -1.93 -8.36 -12.79
N ALA A 144 -1.27 -9.17 -11.94
CA ALA A 144 -1.45 -10.62 -11.93
C ALA A 144 -2.88 -11.02 -11.57
N ALA A 145 -3.46 -10.44 -10.50
CA ALA A 145 -4.82 -10.74 -10.08
C ALA A 145 -5.84 -10.36 -11.17
N ILE A 146 -5.69 -9.18 -11.78
CA ILE A 146 -6.55 -8.76 -12.89
C ILE A 146 -6.41 -9.72 -14.08
N ALA A 147 -5.19 -10.07 -14.47
CA ALA A 147 -4.97 -11.01 -15.57
C ALA A 147 -5.58 -12.40 -15.32
N LEU A 148 -5.57 -12.88 -14.07
CA LEU A 148 -6.10 -14.19 -13.69
C LEU A 148 -7.64 -14.23 -13.62
N PHE A 149 -8.29 -13.18 -13.11
CA PHE A 149 -9.73 -13.23 -12.82
C PHE A 149 -10.61 -12.33 -13.69
N ARG A 150 -10.06 -11.46 -14.55
CA ARG A 150 -10.88 -10.56 -15.40
C ARG A 150 -11.76 -11.29 -16.43
N GLY A 151 -11.37 -12.50 -16.85
CA GLY A 151 -11.99 -13.20 -17.98
C GLY A 151 -11.77 -12.45 -19.31
N GLU A 152 -12.85 -12.27 -20.08
CA GLU A 152 -12.85 -11.54 -21.36
C GLU A 152 -13.13 -10.03 -21.22
N ARG A 153 -13.19 -9.51 -19.98
CA ARG A 153 -13.55 -8.11 -19.73
C ARG A 153 -12.36 -7.18 -19.93
N ASP A 154 -12.56 -6.16 -20.75
CA ASP A 154 -11.58 -5.11 -20.99
C ASP A 154 -11.48 -4.13 -19.83
N TYR A 155 -10.31 -3.51 -19.70
CA TYR A 155 -10.07 -2.44 -18.74
C TYR A 155 -9.04 -1.45 -19.25
N GLU A 156 -9.17 -0.19 -18.85
CA GLU A 156 -8.21 0.84 -19.21
C GLU A 156 -6.94 0.73 -18.35
N THR A 157 -5.86 0.23 -18.96
CA THR A 157 -4.58 0.02 -18.27
C THR A 157 -3.96 1.35 -17.78
N ARG A 158 -4.20 2.45 -18.50
CA ARG A 158 -3.72 3.78 -18.11
C ARG A 158 -4.30 4.22 -16.76
N THR A 159 -5.60 4.01 -16.56
CA THR A 159 -6.29 4.35 -15.32
C THR A 159 -5.79 3.52 -14.16
N LEU A 160 -5.57 2.21 -14.36
CA LEU A 160 -4.94 1.36 -13.36
C LEU A 160 -3.52 1.84 -12.98
N LEU A 161 -2.69 2.19 -13.97
CA LEU A 161 -1.33 2.70 -13.72
C LEU A 161 -1.35 4.01 -12.92
N LEU A 162 -2.24 4.94 -13.25
CA LEU A 162 -2.39 6.20 -12.51
C LEU A 162 -2.76 5.95 -11.05
N LEU A 163 -3.69 5.01 -10.82
CA LEU A 163 -4.11 4.64 -9.48
C LEU A 163 -2.99 3.94 -8.70
N LEU A 164 -2.23 3.04 -9.33
CA LEU A 164 -1.05 2.42 -8.73
C LEU A 164 0.08 3.42 -8.42
N LEU A 165 0.30 4.42 -9.28
CA LEU A 165 1.27 5.49 -9.05
C LEU A 165 0.84 6.40 -7.89
N SER A 166 -0.46 6.57 -7.66
CA SER A 166 -0.98 7.35 -6.53
C SER A 166 -0.53 6.82 -5.17
N ILE A 167 -0.24 5.51 -5.08
CA ILE A 167 0.27 4.86 -3.86
C ILE A 167 1.53 5.57 -3.33
N VAL A 168 2.42 5.99 -4.23
CA VAL A 168 3.70 6.60 -3.84
C VAL A 168 3.44 7.91 -3.09
N ILE A 169 2.60 8.78 -3.65
CA ILE A 169 2.26 10.07 -3.04
C ILE A 169 1.52 9.85 -1.72
N PHE A 170 0.57 8.91 -1.72
CA PHE A 170 -0.21 8.57 -0.54
C PHE A 170 0.67 8.07 0.62
N GLN A 171 1.62 7.17 0.36
CA GLN A 171 2.54 6.69 1.38
C GLN A 171 3.51 7.76 1.87
N LEU A 172 3.97 8.67 1.00
CA LEU A 172 4.83 9.78 1.42
C LEU A 172 4.13 10.67 2.45
N PHE A 173 2.83 10.91 2.28
CA PHE A 173 2.03 11.62 3.27
C PHE A 173 2.05 10.89 4.63
N PHE A 174 1.69 9.61 4.65
CA PHE A 174 1.64 8.84 5.91
C PHE A 174 3.01 8.60 6.55
N LEU A 175 4.07 8.50 5.74
CA LEU A 175 5.45 8.45 6.20
C LEU A 175 5.89 9.77 6.86
N SER A 176 5.34 10.91 6.43
CA SER A 176 5.65 12.22 7.00
C SER A 176 4.89 12.54 8.29
N VAL A 177 3.68 11.96 8.44
CA VAL A 177 2.82 12.14 9.61
C VAL A 177 3.26 11.24 10.77
N GLY A 178 3.76 10.04 10.46
CA GLY A 178 4.41 9.18 11.44
C GLY A 178 5.83 9.65 11.73
#